data_AF-A0A9P5H388-F1
#
_entry.id   AF-A0A9P5H388-F1
#
_cell.length_a   1.000
_cell.length_b   1.000
_cell.length_c   1.000
_cell.angle_alpha   90.00
_cell.angle_beta   90.00
_cell.angle_gamma   90.00
#
_symmetry.space_group_name_H-M   'P 1'
#
loop_
_entity.id
_entity.type
_entity.pdbx_description
1 polymer ?
#
loop_
_entity_poly.entity_id
_entity_poly.type
_entity_poly.pdbx_seq_one_letter_code
_entity_poly.pdbx_strand_id
1 'polypeptide(L)'
;MAQVYSNAAFTVVAGRSTDSRKSFITNNLESPKRPLPCQLPIDTSNESGTLVIDLPRSGGIGPVSTRGWCFQERLSSRRSVIFGEEQIVFMCVAELAYENGRSVTNKLRPKFLQPSASTAPYQEPQALKEQTLRDWYLVVNTFSECRLSNPHDIFAAIMALAQPVARVLKSRYLAGVWECDLVRGLLWRPCHHFQTGPNGKIPVTRPKPTRFTKGSGPVVRAPSWSWAAVEGPVAQEALNPARMARHRDPSFARIRPKHLNPEKWSLDAQCAVDALHMPTCELELIGHMVKAVVLQALVSDFIKSKPNVRKFGSPHKHRVLLADEITTRKEAEEDEPWGHVVAIGFFDVLEERNGVDNVWCLPVVQDRGLMLKRSSGGKFSRIGWYLPEKGDWPSGQDEVEICLC
;
A
#
# COMPACT_ATOMS: atom_id res chain seq x y z
N MET A 1 -8.08 -19.99 -8.31
CA MET A 1 -8.69 -18.80 -8.94
C MET A 1 -7.86 -18.24 -10.08
N ALA A 2 -6.61 -17.81 -9.89
CA ALA A 2 -5.88 -17.12 -10.97
C ALA A 2 -5.67 -17.92 -12.26
N GLN A 3 -5.43 -19.24 -12.18
CA GLN A 3 -5.36 -20.10 -13.36
C GLN A 3 -6.65 -20.07 -14.19
N VAL A 4 -7.82 -19.93 -13.54
CA VAL A 4 -9.12 -19.85 -14.23
C VAL A 4 -9.17 -18.57 -15.07
N TYR A 5 -8.91 -17.41 -14.47
CA TYR A 5 -8.98 -16.12 -15.18
C TYR A 5 -7.83 -15.92 -16.17
N SER A 6 -6.64 -16.45 -15.90
CA SER A 6 -5.50 -16.34 -16.82
C SER A 6 -5.66 -17.18 -18.08
N ASN A 7 -6.41 -18.29 -17.98
CA ASN A 7 -6.68 -19.22 -19.07
C ASN A 7 -8.05 -19.02 -19.70
N ALA A 8 -8.91 -18.18 -19.12
CA ALA A 8 -10.17 -17.80 -19.72
C ALA A 8 -9.93 -17.14 -21.08
N ALA A 9 -10.62 -17.61 -22.12
CA ALA A 9 -10.65 -16.94 -23.42
C ALA A 9 -11.16 -15.50 -23.25
N PHE A 10 -12.15 -15.34 -22.37
CA PHE A 10 -12.83 -14.09 -22.11
C PHE A 10 -13.47 -14.06 -20.72
N THR A 11 -13.40 -12.93 -20.01
CA THR A 11 -14.04 -12.75 -18.69
C THR A 11 -15.14 -11.69 -18.76
N VAL A 12 -16.36 -12.03 -18.35
CA VAL A 12 -17.45 -11.06 -18.23
C VAL A 12 -17.47 -10.52 -16.79
N VAL A 13 -17.37 -9.21 -16.65
CA VAL A 13 -17.34 -8.52 -15.36
C VAL A 13 -18.61 -7.70 -15.19
N ALA A 14 -19.43 -8.09 -14.21
CA ALA A 14 -20.63 -7.37 -13.80
C ALA A 14 -20.29 -6.11 -12.97
N GLY A 15 -19.49 -5.20 -13.53
CA GLY A 15 -18.81 -4.11 -12.82
C GLY A 15 -19.75 -3.22 -11.99
N ARG A 16 -20.85 -2.77 -12.59
CA ARG A 16 -21.87 -1.90 -12.00
C ARG A 16 -22.74 -2.57 -10.93
N SER A 17 -22.74 -3.91 -10.84
CA SER A 17 -23.57 -4.61 -9.87
C SER A 17 -22.89 -4.69 -8.50
N THR A 18 -23.68 -4.45 -7.45
CA THR A 18 -23.22 -4.54 -6.06
C THR A 18 -23.31 -5.97 -5.52
N ASP A 19 -24.16 -6.82 -6.10
CA ASP A 19 -24.52 -8.14 -5.58
C ASP A 19 -25.10 -9.01 -6.71
N SER A 20 -24.88 -10.34 -6.64
CA SER A 20 -25.33 -11.28 -7.68
C SER A 20 -26.85 -11.34 -7.88
N ARG A 21 -27.64 -10.83 -6.93
CA ARG A 21 -29.11 -10.73 -7.02
C ARG A 21 -29.58 -9.55 -7.87
N LYS A 22 -28.69 -8.64 -8.27
CA LYS A 22 -29.02 -7.46 -9.08
C LYS A 22 -28.53 -7.62 -10.51
N SER A 23 -29.37 -7.22 -11.46
CA SER A 23 -29.00 -7.17 -12.88
C SER A 23 -27.81 -6.23 -13.12
N PHE A 24 -26.90 -6.63 -14.01
CA PHE A 24 -25.84 -5.77 -14.55
C PHE A 24 -26.05 -5.45 -16.04
N ILE A 25 -26.98 -6.17 -16.69
CA ILE A 25 -27.27 -6.06 -18.13
C ILE A 25 -28.00 -4.76 -18.40
N THR A 26 -29.10 -4.54 -17.65
CA THR A 26 -29.88 -3.31 -17.76
C THR A 26 -29.05 -2.16 -17.19
N ASN A 27 -28.73 -1.20 -18.06
CA ASN A 27 -28.08 0.02 -17.65
C ASN A 27 -29.14 1.10 -17.47
N ASN A 28 -29.58 1.34 -16.23
CA ASN A 28 -30.54 2.40 -15.91
C ASN A 28 -29.84 3.77 -15.88
N LEU A 29 -29.10 4.06 -16.95
CA LEU A 29 -28.43 5.33 -17.21
C LEU A 29 -29.40 6.49 -17.48
N GLU A 30 -30.69 6.26 -17.28
CA GLU A 30 -31.74 7.26 -17.24
C GLU A 30 -31.51 8.22 -16.06
N SER A 31 -30.39 8.94 -16.10
CA SER A 31 -30.36 10.28 -15.55
C SER A 31 -31.24 11.11 -16.50
N PRO A 32 -32.38 11.66 -16.04
CA PRO A 32 -33.27 12.46 -16.88
C PRO A 32 -32.62 13.72 -17.47
N LYS A 33 -31.33 13.95 -17.22
CA LYS A 33 -30.54 15.10 -17.68
C LYS A 33 -29.57 14.77 -18.82
N ARG A 34 -29.47 13.52 -19.29
CA ARG A 34 -28.50 13.16 -20.34
C ARG A 34 -29.20 12.90 -21.70
N PRO A 35 -28.84 13.63 -22.77
CA PRO A 35 -29.35 13.37 -24.10
C PRO A 35 -28.82 12.04 -24.65
N LEU A 36 -29.58 11.41 -25.55
CA LEU A 36 -29.11 10.26 -26.31
C LEU A 36 -27.92 10.63 -27.22
N PRO A 37 -27.03 9.69 -27.55
CA PRO A 37 -25.98 9.92 -28.54
C PRO A 37 -26.58 10.42 -29.87
N CYS A 38 -26.00 11.49 -30.40
CA CYS A 38 -26.37 12.06 -31.71
C CYS A 38 -25.67 11.27 -32.82
N GLN A 39 -26.41 10.89 -33.85
CA GLN A 39 -25.87 10.20 -35.02
C GLN A 39 -25.83 11.17 -36.20
N LEU A 40 -24.63 11.42 -36.73
CA LEU A 40 -24.43 12.25 -37.89
C LEU A 40 -23.98 11.37 -39.07
N PRO A 41 -24.70 11.37 -40.20
CA PRO A 41 -24.20 10.70 -41.39
C PRO A 41 -22.94 11.42 -41.87
N ILE A 42 -21.91 10.66 -42.20
CA ILE A 42 -20.74 11.14 -42.93
C ILE A 42 -20.80 10.51 -44.30
N ASP A 43 -20.82 11.35 -45.33
CA ASP A 43 -20.73 10.93 -46.71
C ASP A 43 -19.63 11.77 -47.37
N THR A 44 -18.52 11.11 -47.71
CA THR A 44 -17.41 11.70 -48.45
C THR A 44 -17.27 10.99 -49.78
N SER A 45 -16.50 11.55 -50.72
CA SER A 45 -16.36 10.95 -52.06
C SER A 45 -15.83 9.50 -52.05
N ASN A 46 -15.18 9.07 -50.96
CA ASN A 46 -14.56 7.74 -50.85
C ASN A 46 -15.05 6.90 -49.66
N GLU A 47 -15.76 7.47 -48.69
CA GLU A 47 -16.23 6.76 -47.48
C GLU A 47 -17.61 7.26 -47.04
N SER A 48 -18.52 6.32 -46.77
CA SER A 48 -19.80 6.55 -46.12
C SER A 48 -19.82 5.88 -44.73
N GLY A 49 -20.38 6.56 -43.74
CA GLY A 49 -20.40 6.09 -42.36
C GLY A 49 -21.32 6.90 -41.45
N THR A 50 -21.30 6.58 -40.16
CA THR A 50 -22.06 7.30 -39.14
C THR A 50 -21.15 7.70 -38.00
N LEU A 51 -21.04 9.00 -37.75
CA LEU A 51 -20.38 9.54 -36.58
C LEU A 51 -21.36 9.60 -35.43
N VAL A 52 -21.06 8.88 -34.35
CA VAL A 52 -21.83 8.92 -33.11
C VAL A 52 -21.16 9.91 -32.15
N ILE A 53 -21.84 11.01 -31.85
CA ILE A 53 -21.41 12.01 -30.87
C ILE A 53 -22.15 11.77 -29.57
N ASP A 54 -21.42 11.50 -28.50
CA ASP A 54 -21.94 11.32 -27.15
C ASP A 54 -21.19 12.24 -26.19
N LEU A 55 -21.85 12.63 -25.11
CA LEU A 55 -21.18 13.27 -23.99
C LEU A 55 -20.14 12.32 -23.38
N PRO A 56 -19.11 12.83 -22.68
CA PRO A 56 -18.17 11.98 -21.97
C PRO A 56 -18.91 11.02 -21.01
N ARG A 57 -18.58 9.72 -21.09
CA ARG A 57 -19.07 8.68 -20.16
C ARG A 57 -18.00 8.33 -19.13
N SER A 58 -18.43 8.04 -17.90
CA SER A 58 -17.55 7.51 -16.85
C SER A 58 -16.84 6.25 -17.36
N GLY A 59 -15.53 6.17 -17.13
CA GLY A 59 -14.77 4.93 -17.31
C GLY A 59 -14.79 4.04 -16.06
N GLY A 60 -15.57 4.41 -15.04
CA GLY A 60 -15.68 3.70 -13.78
C GLY A 60 -16.16 2.27 -13.98
N ILE A 61 -15.45 1.32 -13.38
CA ILE A 61 -15.85 -0.10 -13.40
C ILE A 61 -17.05 -0.32 -12.48
N GLY A 62 -17.20 0.45 -11.42
CA GLY A 62 -18.27 0.30 -10.43
C GLY A 62 -17.86 -0.51 -9.19
N PRO A 63 -18.85 -0.91 -8.37
CA PRO A 63 -18.65 -1.53 -7.06
C PRO A 63 -17.71 -2.74 -7.04
N VAL A 64 -17.66 -3.54 -8.11
CA VAL A 64 -16.77 -4.70 -8.21
C VAL A 64 -15.30 -4.32 -8.02
N SER A 65 -14.89 -3.12 -8.48
CA SER A 65 -13.50 -2.65 -8.35
C SER A 65 -13.05 -2.41 -6.90
N THR A 66 -13.99 -2.32 -5.96
CA THR A 66 -13.72 -2.15 -4.53
C THR A 66 -13.58 -3.48 -3.79
N ARG A 67 -13.76 -4.63 -4.46
CA ARG A 67 -13.72 -5.96 -3.81
C ARG A 67 -12.34 -6.59 -3.96
N GLY A 68 -11.74 -7.02 -2.84
CA GLY A 68 -10.38 -7.55 -2.82
C GLY A 68 -10.17 -8.78 -3.70
N TRP A 69 -11.11 -9.75 -3.67
CA TRP A 69 -11.03 -10.92 -4.56
C TRP A 69 -11.12 -10.55 -6.04
N CYS A 70 -11.99 -9.62 -6.40
CA CYS A 70 -12.15 -9.18 -7.79
C CYS A 70 -10.91 -8.43 -8.33
N PHE A 71 -10.06 -7.91 -7.45
CA PHE A 71 -8.80 -7.27 -7.83
C PHE A 71 -7.86 -8.25 -8.55
N GLN A 72 -7.62 -9.44 -7.97
CA GLN A 72 -6.78 -10.46 -8.62
C GLN A 72 -7.44 -11.05 -9.86
N GLU A 73 -8.77 -11.20 -9.88
CA GLU A 73 -9.52 -11.72 -11.02
C GLU A 73 -9.35 -10.80 -12.24
N ARG A 74 -9.50 -9.48 -12.03
CA ARG A 74 -9.31 -8.45 -13.04
C ARG A 74 -7.88 -8.45 -13.60
N LEU A 75 -6.87 -8.48 -12.73
CA LEU A 75 -5.47 -8.45 -13.17
C LEU A 75 -5.01 -9.77 -13.80
N SER A 76 -5.59 -10.90 -13.40
CA SER A 76 -5.28 -12.21 -14.01
C SER A 76 -5.92 -12.37 -15.39
N SER A 77 -7.07 -11.75 -15.63
CA SER A 77 -7.77 -11.78 -16.91
C SER A 77 -6.94 -11.13 -18.03
N ARG A 78 -6.82 -11.82 -19.17
CA ARG A 78 -6.16 -11.30 -20.38
C ARG A 78 -7.08 -10.45 -21.25
N ARG A 79 -8.39 -10.76 -21.21
CA ARG A 79 -9.46 -10.07 -21.95
C ARG A 79 -10.72 -10.07 -21.10
N SER A 80 -11.38 -8.92 -21.01
CA SER A 80 -12.61 -8.76 -20.26
C SER A 80 -13.59 -7.82 -20.96
N VAL A 81 -14.88 -8.13 -20.93
CA VAL A 81 -15.96 -7.15 -21.11
C VAL A 81 -16.44 -6.79 -19.72
N ILE A 82 -16.40 -5.50 -19.44
CA ILE A 82 -16.80 -4.93 -18.17
C ILE A 82 -18.07 -4.13 -18.41
N PHE A 83 -19.15 -4.54 -17.76
CA PHE A 83 -20.34 -3.71 -17.65
C PHE A 83 -20.09 -2.66 -16.57
N GLY A 84 -19.40 -1.57 -16.95
CA GLY A 84 -18.99 -0.47 -16.07
C GLY A 84 -20.15 0.45 -15.70
N GLU A 85 -19.92 1.45 -14.86
CA GLU A 85 -20.98 2.33 -14.32
C GLU A 85 -21.86 2.94 -15.41
N GLU A 86 -21.25 3.48 -16.47
CA GLU A 86 -21.99 4.18 -17.54
C GLU A 86 -21.78 3.55 -18.94
N GLN A 87 -20.92 2.56 -19.09
CA GLN A 87 -20.66 1.99 -20.41
C GLN A 87 -20.02 0.62 -20.30
N ILE A 88 -20.08 -0.10 -21.40
CA ILE A 88 -19.30 -1.30 -21.60
C ILE A 88 -17.85 -0.91 -21.88
N VAL A 89 -16.92 -1.62 -21.25
CA VAL A 89 -15.48 -1.47 -21.47
C VAL A 89 -14.91 -2.82 -21.87
N PHE A 90 -14.34 -2.91 -23.06
CA PHE A 90 -13.47 -4.01 -23.44
C PHE A 90 -12.06 -3.70 -22.94
N MET A 91 -11.52 -4.56 -22.09
CA MET A 91 -10.17 -4.46 -21.56
C MET A 91 -9.35 -5.66 -22.01
N CYS A 92 -8.19 -5.42 -22.58
CA CYS A 92 -7.19 -6.46 -22.84
C CYS A 92 -5.82 -6.07 -22.28
N VAL A 93 -4.80 -6.89 -22.57
CA VAL A 93 -3.42 -6.62 -22.13
C VAL A 93 -2.88 -5.29 -22.69
N ALA A 94 -3.29 -4.90 -23.91
CA ALA A 94 -2.74 -3.75 -24.61
C ALA A 94 -3.59 -2.47 -24.48
N GLU A 95 -4.91 -2.60 -24.37
CA GLU A 95 -5.84 -1.47 -24.47
C GLU A 95 -7.10 -1.62 -23.60
N LEU A 96 -7.73 -0.49 -23.32
CA LEU A 96 -9.10 -0.37 -22.86
C LEU A 96 -9.89 0.39 -23.93
N ALA A 97 -10.82 -0.30 -24.59
CA ALA A 97 -11.76 0.27 -25.52
C ALA A 97 -13.12 0.47 -24.83
N TYR A 98 -13.66 1.68 -24.95
CA TYR A 98 -14.91 2.09 -24.33
C TYR A 98 -16.02 2.11 -25.39
N GLU A 99 -17.25 1.84 -24.97
CA GLU A 99 -18.44 1.83 -25.83
C GLU A 99 -18.64 3.14 -26.61
N ASN A 100 -18.14 4.27 -26.10
CA ASN A 100 -18.20 5.57 -26.77
C ASN A 100 -17.08 5.80 -27.82
N GLY A 101 -16.37 4.74 -28.23
CA GLY A 101 -15.30 4.80 -29.23
C GLY A 101 -13.95 5.28 -28.70
N ARG A 102 -13.85 5.72 -27.44
CA ARG A 102 -12.54 6.04 -26.84
C ARG A 102 -11.71 4.76 -26.69
N SER A 103 -10.44 4.78 -27.08
CA SER A 103 -9.47 3.73 -26.72
C SER A 103 -8.27 4.34 -26.01
N VAL A 104 -7.76 3.66 -24.98
CA VAL A 104 -6.55 4.06 -24.25
C VAL A 104 -5.63 2.86 -24.06
N THR A 105 -4.32 3.08 -24.18
CA THR A 105 -3.33 2.03 -23.88
C THR A 105 -3.43 1.58 -22.42
N ASN A 106 -3.36 0.27 -22.18
CA ASN A 106 -3.40 -0.31 -20.83
C ASN A 106 -2.04 -0.21 -20.11
N LYS A 107 -1.55 1.02 -19.91
CA LYS A 107 -0.27 1.29 -19.23
C LYS A 107 -0.27 0.93 -17.74
N LEU A 108 -1.46 0.73 -17.17
CA LEU A 108 -1.64 0.42 -15.75
C LEU A 108 -1.43 -1.07 -15.43
N ARG A 109 -1.33 -1.94 -16.44
CA ARG A 109 -1.10 -3.36 -16.22
C ARG A 109 0.37 -3.61 -15.81
N PRO A 110 0.63 -4.24 -14.65
CA PRO A 110 1.99 -4.56 -14.21
C PRO A 110 2.79 -5.33 -15.27
N LYS A 111 4.06 -4.96 -15.49
CA LYS A 111 4.88 -5.56 -16.54
C LYS A 111 5.17 -7.04 -16.29
N PHE A 112 5.27 -7.44 -15.02
CA PHE A 112 5.45 -8.85 -14.64
C PHE A 112 4.24 -9.75 -14.97
N LEU A 113 3.10 -9.16 -15.37
CA LEU A 113 1.92 -9.89 -15.89
C LEU A 113 1.82 -9.86 -17.42
N GLN A 114 2.76 -9.21 -18.13
CA GLN A 114 2.75 -9.13 -19.58
C GLN A 114 3.55 -10.30 -20.19
N PRO A 115 3.03 -10.98 -21.21
CA PRO A 115 3.73 -12.10 -21.88
C PRO A 115 5.09 -11.73 -22.47
N SER A 116 5.26 -10.45 -22.83
CA SER A 116 6.43 -9.87 -23.49
C SER A 116 7.52 -9.37 -22.54
N ALA A 117 7.44 -9.66 -21.23
CA ALA A 117 8.57 -9.44 -20.32
C ALA A 117 9.85 -10.17 -20.78
N SER A 118 9.71 -11.16 -21.66
CA SER A 118 10.76 -11.94 -22.30
C SER A 118 11.34 -11.33 -23.59
N THR A 119 10.70 -10.30 -24.19
CA THR A 119 11.08 -9.73 -25.51
C THR A 119 11.55 -8.28 -25.43
N ALA A 120 11.69 -7.72 -24.23
CA ALA A 120 12.36 -6.43 -24.05
C ALA A 120 13.86 -6.58 -24.42
N PRO A 121 14.50 -5.54 -25.00
CA PRO A 121 15.96 -5.53 -25.15
C PRO A 121 16.60 -5.89 -23.82
N TYR A 122 17.65 -6.72 -23.84
CA TYR A 122 18.33 -7.29 -22.67
C TYR A 122 18.34 -6.29 -21.50
N GLN A 123 17.44 -6.49 -20.54
CA GLN A 123 17.42 -5.68 -19.34
C GLN A 123 18.39 -6.31 -18.35
N GLU A 124 19.32 -5.49 -17.85
CA GLU A 124 20.18 -5.89 -16.73
C GLU A 124 19.32 -6.51 -15.60
N PRO A 125 19.68 -7.70 -15.07
CA PRO A 125 18.86 -8.42 -14.09
C PRO A 125 18.40 -7.56 -12.90
N GLN A 126 19.25 -6.61 -12.47
CA GLN A 126 18.92 -5.70 -11.38
C GLN A 126 17.87 -4.64 -11.74
N ALA A 127 17.89 -4.14 -12.99
CA ALA A 127 16.90 -3.19 -13.47
C ALA A 127 15.51 -3.84 -13.56
N LEU A 128 15.46 -5.11 -14.01
CA LEU A 128 14.22 -5.89 -14.04
C LEU A 128 13.65 -6.14 -12.63
N LYS A 129 14.49 -6.53 -11.67
CA LYS A 129 14.07 -6.70 -10.27
C LYS A 129 13.50 -5.42 -9.69
N GLU A 130 14.17 -4.30 -9.92
CA GLU A 130 13.68 -3.01 -9.45
C GLU A 130 12.35 -2.64 -10.10
N GLN A 131 12.22 -2.75 -11.42
CA GLN A 131 10.95 -2.48 -12.10
C GLN A 131 9.83 -3.36 -11.56
N THR A 132 10.12 -4.62 -11.26
CA THR A 132 9.16 -5.57 -10.69
C THR A 132 8.71 -5.13 -9.29
N LEU A 133 9.64 -4.70 -8.43
CA LEU A 133 9.32 -4.13 -7.12
C LEU A 133 8.45 -2.88 -7.25
N ARG A 134 8.76 -1.99 -8.20
CA ARG A 134 7.95 -0.79 -8.47
C ARG A 134 6.51 -1.14 -8.83
N ASP A 135 6.34 -2.04 -9.78
CA ASP A 135 5.02 -2.51 -10.21
C ASP A 135 4.28 -3.20 -9.06
N TRP A 136 4.99 -3.98 -8.24
CA TRP A 136 4.43 -4.64 -7.06
C TRP A 136 3.89 -3.64 -6.03
N TYR A 137 4.64 -2.60 -5.70
CA TYR A 137 4.17 -1.60 -4.73
C TYR A 137 3.00 -0.76 -5.26
N LEU A 138 2.90 -0.56 -6.58
CA LEU A 138 1.68 0.01 -7.20
C LEU A 138 0.49 -0.93 -7.04
N VAL A 139 0.70 -2.23 -7.22
CA VAL A 139 -0.32 -3.27 -6.98
C VAL A 139 -0.79 -3.25 -5.52
N VAL A 140 0.13 -3.21 -4.55
CA VAL A 140 -0.21 -3.11 -3.12
C VAL A 140 -1.01 -1.84 -2.84
N ASN A 141 -0.59 -0.70 -3.38
CA ASN A 141 -1.29 0.58 -3.20
C ASN A 141 -2.76 0.45 -3.66
N THR A 142 -3.00 0.01 -4.90
CA THR A 142 -4.39 -0.15 -5.40
C THR A 142 -5.16 -1.27 -4.69
N PHE A 143 -4.51 -2.37 -4.32
CA PHE A 143 -5.16 -3.47 -3.60
C PHE A 143 -5.59 -3.05 -2.19
N SER A 144 -4.80 -2.23 -1.50
CA SER A 144 -5.10 -1.77 -0.14
C SER A 144 -6.37 -0.89 -0.06
N GLU A 145 -6.81 -0.31 -1.17
CA GLU A 145 -8.09 0.41 -1.28
C GLU A 145 -9.30 -0.55 -1.35
N CYS A 146 -9.08 -1.83 -1.62
CA CYS A 146 -10.12 -2.83 -1.73
C CYS A 146 -10.61 -3.31 -0.35
N ARG A 147 -11.84 -3.79 -0.30
CA ARG A 147 -12.49 -4.35 0.88
C ARG A 147 -12.58 -5.86 0.78
N LEU A 148 -12.38 -6.53 1.91
CA LEU A 148 -12.51 -7.98 2.04
C LEU A 148 -13.75 -8.31 2.88
N SER A 149 -14.54 -9.27 2.43
CA SER A 149 -15.70 -9.74 3.22
C SER A 149 -15.24 -10.54 4.44
N ASN A 150 -14.29 -11.45 4.25
CA ASN A 150 -13.54 -12.06 5.34
C ASN A 150 -12.18 -11.35 5.43
N PRO A 151 -11.89 -10.63 6.52
CA PRO A 151 -10.63 -9.91 6.64
C PRO A 151 -9.41 -10.84 6.62
N HIS A 152 -9.55 -12.13 6.97
CA HIS A 152 -8.47 -13.11 6.91
C HIS A 152 -8.10 -13.55 5.49
N ASP A 153 -8.82 -13.13 4.44
CA ASP A 153 -8.49 -13.54 3.07
C ASP A 153 -7.37 -12.69 2.44
N ILE A 154 -6.71 -11.81 3.19
CA ILE A 154 -5.86 -10.75 2.63
C ILE A 154 -4.72 -11.28 1.76
N PHE A 155 -4.04 -12.34 2.18
CA PHE A 155 -2.93 -12.91 1.40
C PHE A 155 -3.45 -13.77 0.26
N ALA A 156 -4.50 -14.57 0.48
CA ALA A 156 -5.11 -15.36 -0.58
C ALA A 156 -5.71 -14.50 -1.71
N ALA A 157 -6.21 -13.31 -1.39
CA ALA A 157 -6.78 -12.37 -2.34
C ALA A 157 -5.74 -11.69 -3.24
N ILE A 158 -4.44 -11.73 -2.89
CA ILE A 158 -3.34 -11.12 -3.67
C ILE A 158 -2.27 -12.12 -4.12
N MET A 159 -2.21 -13.32 -3.53
CA MET A 159 -1.16 -14.33 -3.73
C MET A 159 -0.87 -14.64 -5.20
N ALA A 160 -1.92 -14.74 -6.03
CA ALA A 160 -1.77 -15.00 -7.45
C ALA A 160 -0.89 -13.98 -8.20
N LEU A 161 -0.89 -12.73 -7.72
CA LEU A 161 -0.07 -11.66 -8.27
C LEU A 161 1.35 -11.69 -7.68
N ALA A 162 1.51 -12.21 -6.46
CA ALA A 162 2.80 -12.36 -5.80
C ALA A 162 3.64 -13.48 -6.45
N GLN A 163 3.03 -14.57 -6.93
CA GLN A 163 3.76 -15.71 -7.50
C GLN A 163 4.65 -15.36 -8.73
N PRO A 164 4.17 -14.61 -9.75
CA PRO A 164 5.04 -14.10 -10.82
C PRO A 164 6.18 -13.22 -10.30
N VAL A 165 5.91 -12.37 -9.30
CA VAL A 165 6.92 -11.49 -8.71
C VAL A 165 8.00 -12.29 -7.99
N ALA A 166 7.62 -13.29 -7.19
CA ALA A 166 8.56 -14.18 -6.50
C ALA A 166 9.52 -14.87 -7.47
N ARG A 167 9.03 -15.28 -8.65
CA ARG A 167 9.86 -15.88 -9.72
C ARG A 167 10.89 -14.91 -10.29
N VAL A 168 10.51 -13.65 -10.51
CA VAL A 168 11.43 -12.62 -11.03
C VAL A 168 12.44 -12.18 -9.97
N LEU A 169 11.98 -11.93 -8.74
CA LEU A 169 12.84 -11.45 -7.65
C LEU A 169 13.75 -12.56 -7.12
N LYS A 170 13.33 -13.83 -7.24
CA LYS A 170 13.92 -15.00 -6.56
C LYS A 170 14.01 -14.75 -5.05
N SER A 171 12.90 -14.30 -4.46
CA SER A 171 12.83 -13.86 -3.07
C SER A 171 11.54 -14.35 -2.41
N ARG A 172 11.60 -14.57 -1.09
CA ARG A 172 10.45 -14.99 -0.29
C ARG A 172 9.49 -13.82 -0.07
N TYR A 173 8.20 -14.14 -0.06
CA TYR A 173 7.12 -13.21 0.25
C TYR A 173 6.68 -13.39 1.70
N LEU A 174 6.99 -12.40 2.53
CA LEU A 174 6.88 -12.46 3.99
C LEU A 174 5.70 -11.60 4.44
N ALA A 175 4.54 -12.23 4.67
CA ALA A 175 3.32 -11.58 5.15
C ALA A 175 3.04 -10.19 4.54
N GLY A 176 3.28 -9.98 3.24
CA GLY A 176 3.07 -8.66 2.62
C GLY A 176 4.30 -8.02 1.99
N VAL A 177 5.51 -8.34 2.46
CA VAL A 177 6.76 -7.69 2.05
C VAL A 177 7.74 -8.68 1.42
N TRP A 178 8.67 -8.20 0.60
CA TRP A 178 9.70 -9.04 -0.03
C TRP A 178 10.96 -9.09 0.81
N GLU A 179 11.50 -10.28 1.05
CA GLU A 179 12.73 -10.45 1.82
C GLU A 179 13.91 -9.66 1.23
N CYS A 180 14.03 -9.63 -0.10
CA CYS A 180 15.11 -8.91 -0.78
C CYS A 180 14.97 -7.37 -0.74
N ASP A 181 13.88 -6.84 -0.19
CA ASP A 181 13.59 -5.40 -0.16
C ASP A 181 12.90 -5.02 1.18
N LEU A 182 13.28 -5.69 2.28
CA LEU A 182 12.69 -5.52 3.62
C LEU A 182 12.72 -4.08 4.10
N VAL A 183 13.85 -3.39 3.95
CA VAL A 183 14.03 -1.97 4.34
C VAL A 183 12.95 -1.12 3.69
N ARG A 184 12.77 -1.25 2.37
CA ARG A 184 11.70 -0.53 1.66
C ARG A 184 10.34 -1.02 2.11
N GLY A 185 10.12 -2.33 2.16
CA GLY A 185 8.85 -2.98 2.51
C GLY A 185 8.30 -2.53 3.86
N LEU A 186 9.17 -2.27 4.83
CA LEU A 186 8.84 -1.75 6.15
C LEU A 186 8.56 -0.24 6.19
N LEU A 187 8.76 0.50 5.09
CA LEU A 187 8.47 1.94 5.00
C LEU A 187 7.14 2.24 4.30
N TRP A 188 6.18 1.30 4.32
CA TRP A 188 4.81 1.56 3.89
C TRP A 188 4.18 2.61 4.82
N ARG A 189 3.28 3.44 4.28
CA ARG A 189 2.63 4.51 5.05
C ARG A 189 1.16 4.64 4.64
N PRO A 190 0.26 4.93 5.58
CA PRO A 190 -1.12 5.29 5.25
C PRO A 190 -1.21 6.49 4.27
N CYS A 191 -2.01 6.38 3.21
CA CYS A 191 -2.13 7.44 2.20
C CYS A 191 -2.70 8.75 2.79
N HIS A 192 -3.50 8.67 3.85
CA HIS A 192 -4.03 9.84 4.57
C HIS A 192 -2.98 10.68 5.27
N HIS A 193 -1.78 10.13 5.50
CA HIS A 193 -0.64 10.92 5.91
C HIS A 193 -0.14 11.86 4.82
N PHE A 194 -0.55 11.75 3.56
CA PHE A 194 -0.06 12.62 2.47
C PHE A 194 -1.14 13.04 1.47
N GLN A 195 -2.40 12.68 1.72
CA GLN A 195 -3.52 12.94 0.81
C GLN A 195 -3.28 12.41 -0.61
N THR A 196 -2.62 11.26 -0.73
CA THR A 196 -2.25 10.66 -2.02
C THR A 196 -3.33 9.72 -2.53
N GLY A 197 -3.71 9.87 -3.81
CA GLY A 197 -4.69 9.01 -4.48
C GLY A 197 -6.15 9.40 -4.20
N PRO A 198 -7.12 8.76 -4.89
CA PRO A 198 -8.53 9.11 -4.81
C PRO A 198 -9.11 8.89 -3.41
N ASN A 199 -8.64 7.84 -2.73
CA ASN A 199 -9.03 7.49 -1.36
C ASN A 199 -8.04 8.00 -0.31
N GLY A 200 -7.13 8.91 -0.70
CA GLY A 200 -6.04 9.41 0.14
C GLY A 200 -6.47 10.22 1.35
N LYS A 201 -7.76 10.46 1.60
CA LYS A 201 -8.24 11.13 2.82
C LYS A 201 -8.78 10.15 3.87
N ILE A 202 -8.97 8.88 3.50
CA ILE A 202 -9.58 7.85 4.35
C ILE A 202 -8.51 7.34 5.33
N PRO A 203 -8.71 7.49 6.65
CA PRO A 203 -7.81 6.91 7.65
C PRO A 203 -7.77 5.39 7.54
N VAL A 204 -6.61 4.80 7.78
CA VAL A 204 -6.53 3.35 7.95
C VAL A 204 -6.94 2.97 9.36
N THR A 205 -7.48 1.76 9.53
CA THR A 205 -7.93 1.25 10.82
C THR A 205 -7.43 -0.18 11.04
N ARG A 206 -7.64 -0.76 12.23
CA ARG A 206 -7.50 -2.21 12.40
C ARG A 206 -8.67 -2.93 11.71
N PRO A 207 -8.44 -4.10 11.09
CA PRO A 207 -9.51 -4.87 10.46
C PRO A 207 -10.62 -5.17 11.47
N LYS A 208 -11.88 -4.93 11.06
CA LYS A 208 -13.03 -5.11 11.95
C LYS A 208 -13.57 -6.54 11.86
N PRO A 209 -14.11 -7.11 12.95
CA PRO A 209 -14.84 -8.36 12.89
C PRO A 209 -15.99 -8.31 11.88
N THR A 210 -16.22 -9.42 11.19
CA THR A 210 -17.35 -9.58 10.26
C THR A 210 -18.09 -10.86 10.58
N ARG A 211 -19.22 -11.12 9.90
CA ARG A 211 -19.92 -12.41 10.04
C ARG A 211 -19.05 -13.64 9.68
N PHE A 212 -17.90 -13.44 9.05
CA PHE A 212 -16.97 -14.50 8.65
C PHE A 212 -15.81 -14.67 9.64
N THR A 213 -15.66 -13.79 10.62
CA THR A 213 -14.65 -13.93 11.66
C THR A 213 -15.16 -14.79 12.79
N LYS A 214 -14.35 -15.73 13.27
CA LYS A 214 -14.67 -16.54 14.45
C LYS A 214 -14.29 -15.75 15.71
N GLY A 215 -15.21 -15.66 16.68
CA GLY A 215 -14.98 -15.01 17.98
C GLY A 215 -15.24 -13.50 17.99
N SER A 216 -15.24 -12.92 19.20
CA SER A 216 -15.50 -11.49 19.47
C SER A 216 -14.24 -10.63 19.64
N GLY A 217 -13.05 -11.23 19.47
CA GLY A 217 -11.77 -10.56 19.67
C GLY A 217 -11.31 -9.69 18.48
N PRO A 218 -10.17 -8.98 18.65
CA PRO A 218 -9.52 -8.25 17.56
C PRO A 218 -9.15 -9.17 16.39
N VAL A 219 -9.28 -8.68 15.16
CA VAL A 219 -8.89 -9.43 13.97
C VAL A 219 -7.39 -9.24 13.72
N VAL A 220 -6.61 -10.29 13.96
CA VAL A 220 -5.16 -10.31 13.72
C VAL A 220 -4.87 -11.20 12.52
N ARG A 221 -4.59 -10.58 11.37
CA ARG A 221 -4.35 -11.30 10.10
C ARG A 221 -2.90 -11.24 9.59
N ALA A 222 -2.10 -10.35 10.15
CA ALA A 222 -0.73 -10.11 9.76
C ALA A 222 0.07 -9.52 10.93
N PRO A 223 1.41 -9.61 10.91
CA PRO A 223 2.28 -9.04 11.92
C PRO A 223 2.25 -7.51 11.83
N SER A 224 2.51 -6.80 12.93
CA SER A 224 2.32 -5.34 13.00
C SER A 224 3.15 -4.55 11.97
N TRP A 225 4.27 -5.12 11.54
CA TRP A 225 5.19 -4.55 10.58
C TRP A 225 4.71 -4.63 9.12
N SER A 226 3.70 -5.46 8.86
CA SER A 226 3.11 -5.62 7.53
C SER A 226 2.05 -4.56 7.23
N TRP A 227 2.00 -4.09 5.99
CA TRP A 227 0.89 -3.27 5.49
C TRP A 227 -0.46 -3.99 5.59
N ALA A 228 -0.46 -5.32 5.60
CA ALA A 228 -1.67 -6.14 5.70
C ALA A 228 -2.28 -6.14 7.13
N ALA A 229 -1.57 -5.61 8.13
CA ALA A 229 -2.06 -5.51 9.51
C ALA A 229 -3.07 -4.38 9.72
N VAL A 230 -3.25 -3.51 8.72
CA VAL A 230 -4.26 -2.45 8.71
C VAL A 230 -5.28 -2.67 7.59
N GLU A 231 -6.38 -1.94 7.66
CA GLU A 231 -7.40 -1.86 6.64
C GLU A 231 -7.51 -0.42 6.13
N GLY A 232 -7.32 -0.24 4.83
CA GLY A 232 -7.42 1.04 4.13
C GLY A 232 -6.20 1.35 3.26
N PRO A 233 -6.22 2.51 2.58
CA PRO A 233 -5.22 2.86 1.58
C PRO A 233 -3.82 3.08 2.19
N VAL A 234 -2.85 2.31 1.71
CA VAL A 234 -1.43 2.45 2.04
C VAL A 234 -0.60 2.64 0.78
N ALA A 235 0.54 3.32 0.93
CA ALA A 235 1.50 3.48 -0.15
C ALA A 235 2.92 3.18 0.34
N GLN A 236 3.72 2.57 -0.53
CA GLN A 236 5.16 2.56 -0.34
C GLN A 236 5.74 3.94 -0.62
N GLU A 237 6.96 4.17 -0.15
CA GLU A 237 7.65 5.41 -0.50
C GLU A 237 7.82 5.57 -2.02
N ALA A 238 7.72 6.82 -2.48
CA ALA A 238 7.78 7.19 -3.88
C ALA A 238 9.00 6.57 -4.56
N LEU A 239 8.73 5.83 -5.63
CA LEU A 239 9.66 4.96 -6.37
C LEU A 239 10.64 5.76 -7.26
N ASN A 240 11.09 6.94 -6.81
CA ASN A 240 12.05 7.73 -7.56
C ASN A 240 13.43 7.01 -7.54
N PRO A 241 14.03 6.70 -8.70
CA PRO A 241 15.33 6.04 -8.79
C PRO A 241 16.42 6.63 -7.89
N ALA A 242 16.51 7.96 -7.78
CA ALA A 242 17.52 8.65 -6.99
C ALA A 242 17.39 8.38 -5.47
N ARG A 243 16.19 8.02 -5.01
CA ARG A 243 15.89 7.74 -3.60
C ARG A 243 16.01 6.26 -3.23
N MET A 244 16.46 5.42 -4.15
CA MET A 244 16.57 3.99 -3.87
C MET A 244 17.89 3.57 -3.25
N ALA A 245 18.97 4.32 -3.45
CA ALA A 245 20.30 3.96 -2.91
C ALA A 245 20.26 3.86 -1.38
N ARG A 246 19.55 4.77 -0.71
CA ARG A 246 19.39 4.76 0.75
C ARG A 246 18.75 3.50 1.33
N HIS A 247 17.91 2.77 0.57
CA HIS A 247 17.31 1.53 1.08
C HIS A 247 18.32 0.37 1.13
N ARG A 248 19.53 0.57 0.59
CA ARG A 248 20.61 -0.42 0.57
C ARG A 248 21.72 -0.10 1.56
N ASP A 249 21.61 1.00 2.30
CA ASP A 249 22.60 1.40 3.29
C ASP A 249 22.37 0.59 4.59
N PRO A 250 23.26 -0.35 4.94
CA PRO A 250 23.09 -1.18 6.12
C PRO A 250 23.46 -0.46 7.42
N SER A 251 23.97 0.78 7.36
CA SER A 251 24.41 1.54 8.55
C SER A 251 23.25 1.98 9.45
N PHE A 252 22.03 2.05 8.92
CA PHE A 252 20.85 2.43 9.70
C PHE A 252 20.21 1.22 10.40
N ALA A 253 19.95 0.15 9.64
CA ALA A 253 19.39 -1.08 10.15
C ALA A 253 19.74 -2.29 9.28
N ARG A 254 20.00 -3.42 9.94
CA ARG A 254 20.08 -4.74 9.32
C ARG A 254 18.84 -5.52 9.69
N ILE A 255 18.13 -6.02 8.68
CA ILE A 255 16.79 -6.59 8.83
C ILE A 255 16.77 -7.95 8.15
N ARG A 256 16.32 -8.98 8.86
CA ARG A 256 16.17 -10.33 8.33
C ARG A 256 14.99 -11.08 8.97
N PRO A 257 14.48 -12.13 8.33
CA PRO A 257 13.54 -13.04 9.00
C PRO A 257 14.22 -13.69 10.21
N LYS A 258 13.52 -13.79 11.33
CA LYS A 258 14.08 -14.39 12.54
C LYS A 258 14.40 -15.88 12.36
N HIS A 259 13.62 -16.58 11.55
CA HIS A 259 13.92 -17.95 11.16
C HIS A 259 14.62 -17.99 9.79
N LEU A 260 15.86 -18.48 9.79
CA LEU A 260 16.73 -18.52 8.62
C LEU A 260 16.53 -19.75 7.73
N ASN A 261 15.60 -20.65 8.06
CA ASN A 261 15.37 -21.83 7.23
C ASN A 261 14.82 -21.40 5.84
N PRO A 262 15.44 -21.83 4.73
CA PRO A 262 15.04 -21.43 3.38
C PRO A 262 13.60 -21.79 3.02
N GLU A 263 13.10 -22.92 3.52
CA GLU A 263 11.76 -23.45 3.22
C GLU A 263 10.71 -22.98 4.24
N LYS A 264 11.13 -22.65 5.47
CA LYS A 264 10.23 -22.23 6.56
C LYS A 264 10.80 -21.01 7.28
N TRP A 265 10.11 -19.89 7.16
CA TRP A 265 10.50 -18.61 7.75
C TRP A 265 9.72 -18.27 9.03
N SER A 266 8.80 -19.14 9.43
CA SER A 266 8.17 -19.19 10.74
C SER A 266 8.08 -20.64 11.19
N LEU A 267 8.08 -20.87 12.50
CA LEU A 267 7.72 -22.18 13.07
C LEU A 267 6.21 -22.44 12.96
N ASP A 268 5.42 -21.40 12.72
CA ASP A 268 3.98 -21.49 12.53
C ASP A 268 3.63 -21.87 11.09
N ALA A 269 2.96 -23.01 10.94
CA ALA A 269 2.48 -23.49 9.65
C ALA A 269 1.44 -22.56 9.00
N GLN A 270 0.78 -21.69 9.79
CA GLN A 270 -0.14 -20.67 9.27
C GLN A 270 0.61 -19.51 8.58
N CYS A 271 1.93 -19.44 8.67
CA CYS A 271 2.72 -18.39 8.02
C CYS A 271 3.41 -18.91 6.76
N ALA A 272 2.64 -19.51 5.85
CA ALA A 272 3.10 -20.00 4.55
C ALA A 272 2.59 -19.12 3.40
N VAL A 273 3.22 -19.20 2.22
CA VAL A 273 2.87 -18.36 1.05
C VAL A 273 1.41 -18.56 0.60
N ASP A 274 0.86 -19.73 0.85
CA ASP A 274 -0.51 -20.15 0.56
C ASP A 274 -1.51 -19.94 1.71
N ALA A 275 -1.05 -19.41 2.84
CA ALA A 275 -1.92 -19.15 3.98
C ALA A 275 -2.90 -17.99 3.74
N LEU A 276 -4.06 -18.07 4.38
CA LEU A 276 -5.07 -17.01 4.36
C LEU A 276 -4.56 -15.76 5.11
N HIS A 277 -4.00 -15.98 6.30
CA HIS A 277 -3.45 -14.96 7.22
C HIS A 277 -2.12 -15.46 7.80
N MET A 278 -1.23 -14.55 8.21
CA MET A 278 0.12 -14.87 8.68
C MET A 278 0.48 -14.03 9.93
N PRO A 279 -0.15 -14.27 11.10
CA PRO A 279 -0.12 -13.32 12.22
C PRO A 279 1.13 -13.39 13.09
N THR A 280 1.90 -14.48 13.01
CA THR A 280 2.98 -14.78 13.98
C THR A 280 4.38 -14.62 13.39
N CYS A 281 4.51 -13.93 12.27
CA CYS A 281 5.79 -13.81 11.61
C CYS A 281 6.70 -12.78 12.27
N GLU A 282 7.93 -13.18 12.53
CA GLU A 282 8.91 -12.37 13.26
C GLU A 282 10.08 -11.97 12.37
N LEU A 283 10.46 -10.69 12.46
CA LEU A 283 11.69 -10.17 11.90
C LEU A 283 12.69 -9.88 13.03
N GLU A 284 13.95 -10.06 12.73
CA GLU A 284 15.06 -9.59 13.55
C GLU A 284 15.61 -8.29 12.95
N LEU A 285 15.68 -7.25 13.77
CA LEU A 285 16.23 -5.95 13.39
C LEU A 285 17.41 -5.64 14.30
N ILE A 286 18.53 -5.24 13.70
CA ILE A 286 19.72 -4.76 14.40
C ILE A 286 19.96 -3.32 13.96
N GLY A 287 20.05 -2.40 14.93
CA GLY A 287 20.33 -0.99 14.67
C GLY A 287 20.26 -0.15 15.95
N HIS A 288 20.42 1.16 15.81
CA HIS A 288 20.36 2.10 16.93
C HIS A 288 18.90 2.44 17.27
N MET A 289 18.52 2.41 18.55
CA MET A 289 17.11 2.59 18.95
C MET A 289 16.96 3.46 20.18
N VAL A 290 16.43 4.67 20.00
CA VAL A 290 16.20 5.63 21.09
C VAL A 290 14.74 5.57 21.57
N LYS A 291 14.55 5.75 22.88
CA LYS A 291 13.23 5.98 23.46
C LYS A 291 12.88 7.48 23.38
N ALA A 292 11.71 7.80 22.85
CA ALA A 292 11.22 9.16 22.71
C ALA A 292 9.86 9.35 23.37
N VAL A 293 9.62 10.54 23.89
CA VAL A 293 8.36 10.95 24.51
C VAL A 293 7.44 11.56 23.45
N VAL A 294 6.18 11.14 23.43
CA VAL A 294 5.14 11.71 22.56
C VAL A 294 4.56 12.94 23.23
N LEU A 295 4.78 14.12 22.64
CA LEU A 295 4.28 15.37 23.20
C LEU A 295 2.79 15.57 22.87
N GLN A 296 2.05 16.13 23.83
CA GLN A 296 0.65 16.55 23.64
C GLN A 296 0.52 17.92 22.94
N ALA A 297 1.64 18.61 22.71
CA ALA A 297 1.67 19.92 22.08
C ALA A 297 1.18 19.89 20.63
N LEU A 298 0.54 20.98 20.19
CA LEU A 298 0.05 21.10 18.82
C LEU A 298 1.21 21.26 17.84
N VAL A 299 1.29 20.35 16.87
CA VAL A 299 2.28 20.38 15.79
C VAL A 299 2.22 21.68 14.97
N SER A 300 1.06 22.34 14.92
CA SER A 300 0.93 23.65 14.28
C SER A 300 1.79 24.72 14.93
N ASP A 301 1.98 24.66 16.24
CA ASP A 301 2.70 25.69 16.99
C ASP A 301 4.22 25.51 16.81
N PHE A 302 4.68 24.26 16.78
CA PHE A 302 6.05 23.91 16.38
C PHE A 302 6.37 24.32 14.93
N ILE A 303 5.46 24.12 13.99
CA ILE A 303 5.73 24.48 12.58
C ILE A 303 5.74 26.00 12.40
N LYS A 304 4.92 26.75 13.16
CA LYS A 304 4.96 28.22 13.15
C LYS A 304 6.28 28.75 13.68
N SER A 305 6.88 28.11 14.69
CA SER A 305 8.15 28.53 15.26
C SER A 305 9.37 28.23 14.38
N LYS A 306 9.25 27.32 13.39
CA LYS A 306 10.33 26.98 12.46
C LYS A 306 9.97 27.26 10.99
N PRO A 307 10.13 28.50 10.49
CA PRO A 307 9.75 28.89 9.12
C PRO A 307 10.51 28.15 8.01
N ASN A 308 11.67 27.56 8.31
CA ASN A 308 12.51 26.81 7.38
C ASN A 308 12.22 25.29 7.36
N VAL A 309 11.36 24.78 8.23
CA VAL A 309 10.97 23.35 8.18
C VAL A 309 10.17 23.12 6.92
N ARG A 310 10.57 22.11 6.12
CA ARG A 310 9.85 21.70 4.91
C ARG A 310 8.36 21.60 5.23
N LYS A 311 7.55 22.42 4.56
CA LYS A 311 6.09 22.30 4.59
C LYS A 311 5.71 20.97 3.95
N PHE A 312 5.64 19.91 4.76
CA PHE A 312 5.05 18.65 4.34
C PHE A 312 3.59 18.91 4.00
N GLY A 313 3.13 18.49 2.82
CA GLY A 313 1.73 18.63 2.40
C GLY A 313 0.72 17.81 3.20
N SER A 314 1.14 17.20 4.32
CA SER A 314 0.28 16.35 5.15
C SER A 314 -0.54 17.14 6.17
N PRO A 315 -1.75 16.69 6.54
CA PRO A 315 -2.53 17.34 7.58
C PRO A 315 -1.83 17.29 8.94
N HIS A 316 -1.78 18.42 9.66
CA HIS A 316 -1.18 18.50 11.00
C HIS A 316 -1.82 17.53 12.01
N LYS A 317 -3.11 17.20 11.86
CA LYS A 317 -3.85 16.31 12.75
C LYS A 317 -3.33 14.86 12.83
N HIS A 318 -2.52 14.44 11.86
CA HIS A 318 -1.94 13.09 11.80
C HIS A 318 -0.50 13.03 12.31
N ARG A 319 0.02 14.14 12.85
CA ARG A 319 1.39 14.26 13.29
C ARG A 319 1.44 14.32 14.82
N VAL A 320 2.53 13.83 15.38
CA VAL A 320 2.92 14.05 16.77
C VAL A 320 4.35 14.55 16.83
N LEU A 321 4.69 15.33 17.86
CA LEU A 321 6.07 15.71 18.12
C LEU A 321 6.70 14.66 19.03
N LEU A 322 7.93 14.28 18.70
CA LEU A 322 8.72 13.35 19.48
C LEU A 322 9.87 14.11 20.12
N ALA A 323 9.98 13.97 21.44
CA ALA A 323 11.04 14.57 22.23
C ALA A 323 12.01 13.50 22.74
N ASP A 324 13.29 13.85 22.78
CA ASP A 324 14.28 12.97 23.38
C ASP A 324 14.12 12.96 24.92
N GLU A 325 14.07 11.76 25.51
CA GLU A 325 13.97 11.59 26.96
C GLU A 325 15.21 12.18 27.68
N ILE A 326 16.36 12.24 27.01
CA ILE A 326 17.60 12.80 27.57
C ILE A 326 17.53 14.33 27.61
N THR A 327 17.07 14.95 26.53
CA THR A 327 17.02 16.42 26.39
C THR A 327 15.92 17.02 27.27
N THR A 328 14.77 16.35 27.39
CA THR A 328 13.68 16.75 28.29
C THR A 328 14.08 16.80 29.77
N ARG A 329 15.17 16.13 30.18
CA ARG A 329 15.74 16.25 31.54
C ARG A 329 16.80 17.34 31.68
N LYS A 330 17.38 17.83 30.58
CA LYS A 330 18.48 18.79 30.57
C LYS A 330 18.04 20.22 30.24
N GLU A 331 16.98 20.40 29.47
CA GLU A 331 16.51 21.73 29.05
C GLU A 331 15.29 22.17 29.87
N ALA A 332 15.60 22.87 30.96
CA ALA A 332 14.76 23.95 31.49
C ALA A 332 15.44 25.30 31.19
N GLU A 333 15.96 25.47 29.96
CA GLU A 333 16.51 26.75 29.49
C GLU A 333 15.42 27.46 28.67
N GLU A 334 15.08 28.68 29.10
CA GLU A 334 13.89 29.44 28.67
C GLU A 334 13.93 29.91 27.20
N ASP A 335 15.06 29.77 26.49
CA ASP A 335 15.32 30.43 25.20
C ASP A 335 14.91 29.62 23.94
N GLU A 336 14.74 28.30 24.02
CA GLU A 336 14.29 27.48 22.86
C GLU A 336 13.16 26.50 23.23
N PRO A 337 11.88 26.92 23.18
CA PRO A 337 10.74 26.12 23.65
C PRO A 337 10.50 24.81 22.88
N TRP A 338 11.23 24.59 21.78
CA TRP A 338 11.16 23.38 20.96
C TRP A 338 12.52 22.68 20.78
N GLY A 339 13.55 23.05 21.56
CA GLY A 339 14.91 22.49 21.47
C GLY A 339 14.96 20.98 21.73
N HIS A 340 14.05 20.51 22.58
CA HIS A 340 13.89 19.11 22.94
C HIS A 340 13.15 18.25 21.89
N VAL A 341 12.53 18.86 20.87
CA VAL A 341 11.90 18.12 19.77
C VAL A 341 12.99 17.60 18.84
N VAL A 342 12.92 16.31 18.52
CA VAL A 342 13.93 15.63 17.70
C VAL A 342 13.35 14.98 16.45
N ALA A 343 12.03 14.75 16.41
CA ALA A 343 11.37 14.14 15.26
C ALA A 343 9.87 14.47 15.20
N ILE A 344 9.31 14.27 14.00
CA ILE A 344 7.86 14.26 13.76
C ILE A 344 7.42 12.82 13.53
N GLY A 345 6.56 12.32 14.41
CA GLY A 345 5.99 10.97 14.35
C GLY A 345 4.61 10.93 13.65
N PHE A 346 4.29 9.75 13.13
CA PHE A 346 3.02 9.42 12.48
C PHE A 346 2.60 8.02 12.91
N PHE A 347 1.48 7.92 13.64
CA PHE A 347 0.89 6.62 13.99
C PHE A 347 0.26 5.97 12.75
N ASP A 348 0.41 4.65 12.60
CA ASP A 348 -0.23 3.94 11.50
C ASP A 348 -1.76 4.00 11.62
N VAL A 349 -2.28 3.76 12.83
CA VAL A 349 -3.70 3.88 13.19
C VAL A 349 -3.85 5.04 14.18
N LEU A 350 -4.62 6.06 13.82
CA LEU A 350 -4.67 7.33 14.56
C LEU A 350 -5.17 7.15 15.99
N GLU A 351 -6.14 6.27 16.21
CA GLU A 351 -6.75 6.02 17.52
C GLU A 351 -5.76 5.37 18.50
N GLU A 352 -4.74 4.65 18.00
CA GLU A 352 -3.73 3.97 18.82
C GLU A 352 -2.74 4.93 19.47
N ARG A 353 -2.77 6.22 19.11
CA ARG A 353 -1.98 7.25 19.80
C ARG A 353 -2.43 7.47 21.25
N ASN A 354 -3.70 7.18 21.55
CA ASN A 354 -4.27 7.46 22.86
C ASN A 354 -3.66 6.49 23.89
N GLY A 355 -3.04 7.03 24.94
CA GLY A 355 -2.37 6.23 25.97
C GLY A 355 -0.97 5.73 25.57
N VAL A 356 -0.35 6.34 24.56
CA VAL A 356 1.05 6.09 24.19
C VAL A 356 1.89 7.33 24.49
N ASP A 357 2.50 7.35 25.68
CA ASP A 357 3.37 8.45 26.09
C ASP A 357 4.81 8.27 25.60
N ASN A 358 5.21 7.04 25.34
CA ASN A 358 6.58 6.69 24.96
C ASN A 358 6.58 5.77 23.74
N VAL A 359 7.52 6.01 22.83
CA VAL A 359 7.77 5.19 21.65
C VAL A 359 9.25 4.86 21.54
N TRP A 360 9.57 3.76 20.88
CA TRP A 360 10.95 3.42 20.51
C TRP A 360 11.16 3.73 19.04
N CYS A 361 12.16 4.54 18.74
CA CYS A 361 12.48 5.04 17.42
C CYS A 361 13.72 4.33 16.88
N LEU A 362 13.56 3.57 15.80
CA LEU A 362 14.64 2.86 15.11
C LEU A 362 14.76 3.38 13.68
N PRO A 363 15.86 4.05 13.29
CA PRO A 363 16.12 4.46 11.92
C PRO A 363 16.19 3.26 11.00
N VAL A 364 15.53 3.37 9.85
CA VAL A 364 15.62 2.35 8.79
C VAL A 364 16.35 2.92 7.58
N VAL A 365 16.33 4.23 7.40
CA VAL A 365 17.13 5.01 6.46
C VAL A 365 17.45 6.39 7.04
N GLN A 366 18.35 7.13 6.40
CA GLN A 366 18.80 8.47 6.83
C GLN A 366 17.69 9.43 7.26
N ASP A 367 16.56 9.46 6.55
CA ASP A 367 15.48 10.43 6.78
C ASP A 367 14.20 9.81 7.35
N ARG A 368 14.22 8.53 7.75
CA ARG A 368 13.03 7.84 8.29
C ARG A 368 13.38 6.69 9.22
N GLY A 369 12.51 6.47 10.19
CA GLY A 369 12.53 5.27 11.01
C GLY A 369 11.15 4.78 11.40
N LEU A 370 11.14 3.65 12.11
CA LEU A 370 9.94 3.04 12.66
C LEU A 370 9.67 3.59 14.06
N MET A 371 8.40 3.81 14.36
CA MET A 371 7.92 3.97 15.73
C MET A 371 7.43 2.61 16.21
N LEU A 372 8.01 2.15 17.31
CA LEU A 372 7.78 0.83 17.87
C LEU A 372 7.20 0.96 19.28
N LYS A 373 6.44 -0.06 19.67
CA LYS A 373 5.93 -0.27 21.03
C LYS A 373 6.47 -1.59 21.56
N ARG A 374 7.09 -1.56 22.73
CA ARG A 374 7.56 -2.76 23.42
C ARG A 374 6.38 -3.47 24.10
N SER A 375 6.27 -4.77 23.88
CA SER A 375 5.34 -5.67 24.57
C SER A 375 5.93 -6.17 25.89
N SER A 376 5.09 -6.71 26.78
CA SER A 376 5.52 -7.29 28.06
C SER A 376 6.53 -8.44 27.90
N GLY A 377 6.46 -9.18 26.79
CA GLY A 377 7.39 -10.26 26.45
C GLY A 377 8.70 -9.80 25.80
N GLY A 378 8.99 -8.49 25.80
CA GLY A 378 10.22 -7.93 25.24
C GLY A 378 10.26 -7.79 23.71
N LYS A 379 9.26 -8.31 22.99
CA LYS A 379 9.09 -8.11 21.55
C LYS A 379 8.58 -6.72 21.24
N PHE A 380 8.79 -6.25 20.02
CA PHE A 380 8.33 -4.96 19.54
C PHE A 380 7.25 -5.12 18.49
N SER A 381 6.29 -4.21 18.49
CA SER A 381 5.32 -4.06 17.41
C SER A 381 5.45 -2.66 16.81
N ARG A 382 5.33 -2.58 15.49
CA ARG A 382 5.23 -1.32 14.77
C ARG A 382 3.89 -0.66 15.07
N ILE A 383 3.96 0.62 15.41
CA ILE A 383 2.79 1.49 15.66
C ILE A 383 2.80 2.73 14.77
N GLY A 384 3.87 2.96 14.01
CA GLY A 384 4.01 4.13 13.16
C GLY A 384 5.40 4.26 12.54
N TRP A 385 5.67 5.46 12.04
CA TRP A 385 6.94 5.85 11.43
C TRP A 385 7.23 7.32 11.73
N TYR A 386 8.48 7.74 11.66
CA TYR A 386 8.87 9.12 11.98
C TYR A 386 9.83 9.72 10.95
N LEU A 387 9.94 11.05 11.01
CA LEU A 387 10.91 11.87 10.32
C LEU A 387 11.82 12.54 11.35
N PRO A 388 13.13 12.28 11.35
CA PRO A 388 14.05 13.00 12.21
C PRO A 388 14.09 14.48 11.80
N GLU A 389 14.20 15.38 12.78
CA GLU A 389 14.38 16.80 12.54
C GLU A 389 15.83 17.13 12.17
N LYS A 390 16.78 16.51 12.87
CA LYS A 390 18.23 16.57 12.60
C LYS A 390 18.66 15.24 11.97
N GLY A 391 19.40 15.29 10.86
CA GLY A 391 19.75 14.12 10.05
C GLY A 391 20.54 13.01 10.77
N ASP A 392 21.10 13.33 11.93
CA ASP A 392 21.97 12.45 12.70
C ASP A 392 21.28 11.86 13.96
N TRP A 393 19.99 12.15 14.18
CA TRP A 393 19.24 11.55 15.28
C TRP A 393 18.66 10.20 14.88
N PRO A 394 18.88 9.14 15.67
CA PRO A 394 19.55 9.09 16.98
C PRO A 394 21.08 9.13 16.90
N SER A 395 21.69 9.98 17.73
CA SER A 395 23.15 10.16 17.80
C SER A 395 23.73 9.40 19.00
N GLY A 396 24.50 8.33 18.75
CA GLY A 396 25.41 7.71 19.74
C GLY A 396 24.78 6.78 20.78
N GLN A 397 24.09 5.73 20.36
CA GLN A 397 23.75 4.58 21.22
C GLN A 397 24.47 3.32 20.75
N ASP A 398 24.50 2.28 21.58
CA ASP A 398 24.91 0.95 21.14
C ASP A 398 23.85 0.35 20.20
N GLU A 399 24.27 -0.46 19.23
CA GLU A 399 23.32 -1.24 18.43
C GLU A 399 22.57 -2.22 19.32
N VAL A 400 21.26 -2.30 19.12
CA VAL A 400 20.39 -3.27 19.78
C VAL A 400 19.84 -4.25 18.78
N GLU A 401 19.67 -5.49 19.22
CA GLU A 401 18.93 -6.52 18.50
C GLU A 401 17.51 -6.60 19.04
N ILE A 402 16.53 -6.48 18.16
CA ILE A 402 15.11 -6.57 18.52
C ILE A 402 14.36 -7.58 17.66
N CYS A 403 13.35 -8.17 18.27
CA CYS A 403 12.37 -9.01 17.59
C CYS A 403 11.12 -8.18 17.29
N LEU A 404 10.81 -8.00 16.00
CA LEU A 404 9.64 -7.28 15.52
C LEU A 404 8.53 -8.27 15.12
N CYS A 405 7.36 -8.15 15.76
CA CYS A 405 6.18 -8.99 15.56
C CYS A 405 4.94 -8.16 15.21
#